data_AF-A0A7K2HNX2-F1
#
_entry.id   AF-A0A7K2HNX2-F1
#
_cell.length_a   1.000
_cell.length_b   1.000
_cell.length_c   1.000
_cell.angle_alpha   90.00
_cell.angle_beta   90.00
_cell.angle_gamma   90.00
#
_symmetry.space_group_name_H-M   'P 1'
#
loop_
_entity.id
_entity.type
_entity.pdbx_description
1 polymer ?
#
loop_
_entity_poly.entity_id
_entity_poly.type
_entity_poly.pdbx_seq_one_letter_code
_entity_poly.pdbx_strand_id
1 'polypeptide(L)'
;MSRAIHVFRTPDRFVAGTVGQPGDRTFYLQAVHETRIVSVMLEKQQVAILADRIGALLDEIHRRFGTDIPPESDHVGDLSPLVMPVDAEFRVGTMGLGWDAESEAVVVELLAITEGEFDESVVLDDTDEGPDAVRVFLTTEAAREFAARSSRVISAGRQPCPLCHEPLDPDGHLCVRTNGYKRDAELSKSLDFVDPEVFRNLTIQDEAGYLDVDPTDPDDDSDPGPNPQD
;
A
#
# COMPACT_ATOMS: atom_id res chain seq x y z
N MET A 1 39.16 -7.77 -0.78
CA MET A 1 39.10 -6.55 0.05
C MET A 1 38.33 -6.94 1.30
N SER A 2 38.69 -6.42 2.48
CA SER A 2 37.90 -6.62 3.70
C SER A 2 36.53 -5.97 3.54
N ARG A 3 35.46 -6.65 3.96
CA ARG A 3 34.09 -6.11 3.86
C ARG A 3 33.87 -4.92 4.79
N ALA A 4 32.93 -4.04 4.44
CA ALA A 4 32.47 -2.95 5.30
C ALA A 4 31.19 -3.36 6.04
N ILE A 5 31.21 -3.32 7.38
CA ILE A 5 30.01 -3.55 8.21
C ILE A 5 29.64 -2.24 8.92
N HIS A 6 28.48 -1.68 8.56
CA HIS A 6 27.94 -0.49 9.19
C HIS A 6 26.96 -0.86 10.30
N VAL A 7 27.40 -0.74 11.55
CA VAL A 7 26.54 -1.02 12.72
C VAL A 7 25.93 0.27 13.27
N PHE A 8 24.62 0.24 13.52
CA PHE A 8 23.83 1.28 14.18
C PHE A 8 23.08 0.67 15.37
N ARG A 9 23.60 0.88 16.59
CA ARG A 9 22.98 0.33 17.82
C ARG A 9 21.85 1.20 18.35
N THR A 10 21.93 2.51 18.13
CA THR A 10 20.96 3.50 18.61
C THR A 10 20.72 4.52 17.50
N PRO A 11 20.17 4.09 16.33
CA PRO A 11 19.88 5.02 15.25
C PRO A 11 18.86 6.07 15.72
N ASP A 12 19.09 7.33 15.35
CA ASP A 12 18.08 8.39 15.57
C ASP A 12 16.92 8.24 14.60
N ARG A 13 17.20 7.64 13.44
CA ARG A 13 16.21 7.44 12.39
C ARG A 13 16.56 6.23 11.53
N PHE A 14 15.59 5.35 11.30
CA PHE A 14 15.69 4.28 10.32
C PHE A 14 14.40 4.25 9.50
N VAL A 15 14.49 4.60 8.21
CA VAL A 15 13.30 4.83 7.38
C VAL A 15 13.46 4.29 5.97
N ALA A 16 12.34 3.83 5.42
CA ALA A 16 12.19 3.63 3.98
C ALA A 16 11.77 4.94 3.30
N GLY A 17 12.31 5.15 2.10
CA GLY A 17 11.94 6.26 1.22
C GLY A 17 12.12 5.91 -0.24
N THR A 18 11.64 6.79 -1.11
CA THR A 18 11.80 6.65 -2.56
C THR A 18 12.25 7.95 -3.20
N VAL A 19 13.03 7.84 -4.27
CA VAL A 19 13.42 8.95 -5.13
C VAL A 19 13.03 8.59 -6.56
N GLY A 20 12.52 9.57 -7.32
CA GLY A 20 12.09 9.37 -8.71
C GLY A 20 10.59 9.63 -8.92
N GLN A 21 10.13 9.40 -10.15
CA GLN A 21 8.75 9.65 -10.57
C GLN A 21 7.86 8.42 -10.31
N PRO A 22 6.54 8.58 -10.09
CA PRO A 22 5.62 7.44 -10.03
C PRO A 22 5.80 6.51 -11.26
N GLY A 23 6.09 5.23 -11.02
CA GLY A 23 6.38 4.24 -12.06
C GLY A 23 7.88 3.96 -12.28
N ASP A 24 8.77 4.89 -11.92
CA ASP A 24 10.22 4.75 -12.01
C ASP A 24 10.87 5.28 -10.72
N ARG A 25 10.50 4.66 -9.59
CA ARG A 25 11.00 5.00 -8.26
C ARG A 25 12.07 4.02 -7.83
N THR A 26 13.19 4.55 -7.35
CA THR A 26 14.18 3.76 -6.63
C THR A 26 13.89 3.82 -5.13
N PHE A 27 13.90 2.67 -4.48
CA PHE A 27 13.67 2.56 -3.03
C PHE A 27 15.00 2.55 -2.30
N TYR A 28 15.03 3.25 -1.17
CA TYR A 28 16.17 3.31 -0.28
C TYR A 28 15.75 3.07 1.16
N LEU A 29 16.62 2.42 1.92
CA LEU A 29 16.61 2.44 3.38
C LEU A 29 17.71 3.37 3.85
N GLN A 30 17.40 4.24 4.81
CA GLN A 30 18.34 5.19 5.36
C GLN A 30 18.40 5.03 6.88
N ALA A 31 19.61 4.77 7.39
CA ALA A 31 19.93 4.79 8.81
C ALA A 31 20.70 6.07 9.13
N VAL A 32 20.25 6.82 10.13
CA VAL A 32 20.86 8.06 10.60
C VAL A 32 21.20 7.93 12.07
N HIS A 33 22.41 8.35 12.42
CA HIS A 33 22.83 8.57 13.80
C HIS A 33 23.76 9.77 13.84
N GLU A 34 23.33 10.83 14.51
CA GLU A 34 23.97 12.14 14.55
C GLU A 34 24.29 12.68 13.15
N THR A 35 25.56 12.74 12.78
CA THR A 35 26.03 13.18 11.45
C THR A 35 26.28 12.02 10.49
N ARG A 36 26.16 10.77 10.96
CA ARG A 36 26.40 9.57 10.15
C ARG A 36 25.10 9.13 9.49
N ILE A 37 25.12 9.12 8.16
CA ILE A 37 23.99 8.70 7.33
C ILE A 37 24.48 7.60 6.42
N VAL A 38 23.82 6.44 6.46
CA VAL A 38 24.06 5.34 5.52
C VAL A 38 22.76 5.07 4.79
N SER A 39 22.83 5.09 3.46
CA SER A 39 21.70 4.73 2.61
C SER A 39 22.04 3.49 1.80
N VAL A 40 21.09 2.58 1.68
CA VAL A 40 21.22 1.38 0.83
C VAL A 40 20.03 1.29 -0.11
N MET A 41 20.25 0.76 -1.31
CA MET A 41 19.23 0.63 -2.35
C MET A 41 18.58 -0.74 -2.31
N LEU A 42 17.24 -0.78 -2.41
CA LEU A 42 16.45 -2.01 -2.38
C LEU A 42 15.40 -2.03 -3.48
N GLU A 43 14.89 -3.22 -3.74
CA GLU A 43 13.70 -3.39 -4.56
C GLU A 43 12.42 -3.15 -3.75
N LYS A 44 11.35 -2.73 -4.43
CA LYS A 44 10.04 -2.51 -3.80
C LYS A 44 9.55 -3.74 -3.03
N GLN A 45 9.74 -4.93 -3.59
CA GLN A 45 9.32 -6.18 -2.95
C GLN A 45 10.11 -6.47 -1.68
N GLN A 46 11.43 -6.18 -1.67
CA GLN A 46 12.25 -6.34 -0.47
C GLN A 46 11.77 -5.41 0.66
N VAL A 47 11.46 -4.15 0.38
CA VAL A 47 10.93 -3.22 1.40
C VAL A 47 9.58 -3.71 1.95
N ALA A 48 8.70 -4.25 1.09
CA ALA A 48 7.42 -4.80 1.51
C ALA A 48 7.61 -6.01 2.43
N ILE A 49 8.44 -6.98 2.02
CA ILE A 49 8.75 -8.17 2.81
C ILE A 49 9.35 -7.78 4.16
N LEU A 50 10.27 -6.82 4.20
CA LEU A 50 10.90 -6.38 5.44
C LEU A 50 9.87 -5.76 6.40
N ALA A 51 8.98 -4.89 5.91
CA ALA A 51 7.94 -4.28 6.72
C ALA A 51 6.99 -5.33 7.32
N ASP A 52 6.51 -6.26 6.49
CA ASP A 52 5.60 -7.33 6.90
C ASP A 52 6.26 -8.27 7.92
N ARG A 53 7.54 -8.64 7.68
CA ARG A 53 8.30 -9.52 8.57
C ARG A 53 8.58 -8.87 9.93
N ILE A 54 8.86 -7.57 9.96
CA ILE A 54 9.03 -6.82 11.22
C ILE A 54 7.73 -6.85 12.02
N GLY A 55 6.58 -6.55 11.40
CA GLY A 55 5.28 -6.63 12.08
C GLY A 55 5.01 -8.01 12.66
N ALA A 56 5.18 -9.06 11.85
CA ALA A 56 4.99 -10.44 12.29
C ALA A 56 5.94 -10.85 13.44
N LEU A 57 7.20 -10.41 13.40
CA LEU A 57 8.17 -10.66 14.46
C LEU A 57 7.74 -9.99 15.77
N LEU A 58 7.33 -8.72 15.73
CA LEU A 58 6.86 -7.99 16.92
C LEU A 58 5.66 -8.70 17.58
N ASP A 59 4.70 -9.17 16.77
CA ASP A 59 3.53 -9.89 17.28
C ASP A 59 3.89 -11.28 17.84
N GLU A 60 4.91 -11.94 17.28
CA GLU A 60 5.46 -13.18 17.82
C GLU A 60 6.17 -12.96 19.16
N ILE A 61 6.96 -11.89 19.28
CA ILE A 61 7.65 -11.50 20.52
C ILE A 61 6.61 -11.21 21.62
N HIS A 62 5.60 -10.41 21.33
CA HIS A 62 4.52 -10.12 22.28
C HIS A 62 3.86 -11.40 22.79
N ARG A 63 3.52 -12.33 21.88
CA ARG A 63 2.87 -13.60 22.22
C ARG A 63 3.77 -14.53 23.05
N ARG A 64 5.07 -14.57 22.78
CA ARG A 64 6.01 -15.50 23.45
C ARG A 64 6.56 -14.97 24.76
N PHE A 65 6.91 -13.70 24.81
CA PHE A 65 7.65 -13.10 25.92
C PHE A 65 6.81 -12.11 26.73
N GLY A 66 5.63 -11.71 26.24
CA GLY A 66 4.79 -10.70 26.90
C GLY A 66 5.39 -9.30 26.87
N THR A 67 6.38 -9.05 25.99
CA THR A 67 6.99 -7.73 25.79
C THR A 67 5.90 -6.74 25.38
N ASP A 68 5.97 -5.54 25.94
CA ASP A 68 5.05 -4.48 25.57
C ASP A 68 5.41 -3.99 24.17
N ILE A 69 4.50 -4.25 23.21
CA ILE A 69 4.66 -3.85 21.82
C ILE A 69 3.58 -2.82 21.52
N PRO A 70 3.95 -1.64 20.99
CA PRO A 70 2.96 -0.64 20.58
C PRO A 70 1.93 -1.26 19.63
N PRO A 71 0.64 -0.89 19.71
CA PRO A 71 -0.37 -1.41 18.81
C PRO A 71 -0.03 -1.05 17.35
N GLU A 72 -0.54 -1.85 16.40
CA GLU A 72 -0.49 -1.44 15.01
C GLU A 72 -1.26 -0.12 14.82
N SER A 73 -0.65 0.80 14.07
CA SER A 73 -1.25 2.08 13.76
C SER A 73 -0.95 2.47 12.33
N ASP A 74 -1.97 2.93 11.61
CA ASP A 74 -1.82 3.56 10.30
C ASP A 74 -1.26 4.99 10.39
N HIS A 75 -1.18 5.54 11.60
CA HIS A 75 -0.62 6.86 11.84
C HIS A 75 0.90 6.78 11.90
N VAL A 76 1.53 7.31 10.85
CA VAL A 76 2.98 7.44 10.75
C VAL A 76 3.40 8.77 11.37
N GLY A 77 4.25 8.72 12.40
CA GLY A 77 4.75 9.90 13.11
C GLY A 77 5.69 10.72 12.23
N ASP A 78 6.77 10.10 11.74
CA ASP A 78 7.71 10.74 10.84
C ASP A 78 7.28 10.62 9.37
N LEU A 79 6.96 11.77 8.75
CA LEU A 79 6.71 11.90 7.31
C LEU A 79 7.81 12.69 6.58
N SER A 80 8.91 13.01 7.26
CA SER A 80 10.02 13.77 6.69
C SER A 80 10.63 13.02 5.51
N PRO A 81 11.15 13.72 4.48
CA PRO A 81 11.81 13.07 3.36
C PRO A 81 13.11 12.37 3.79
N LEU A 82 13.71 11.62 2.86
CA LEU A 82 15.09 11.14 3.03
C LEU A 82 16.03 12.35 3.14
N VAL A 83 17.09 12.23 3.93
CA VAL A 83 18.14 13.23 3.97
C VAL A 83 18.88 13.22 2.64
N MET A 84 19.03 14.39 2.03
CA MET A 84 19.68 14.57 0.73
C MET A 84 21.12 15.08 0.91
N PRO A 85 22.07 14.66 0.04
CA PRO A 85 21.91 13.72 -1.07
C PRO A 85 21.75 12.25 -0.60
N VAL A 86 21.03 11.45 -1.39
CA VAL A 86 20.88 10.01 -1.14
C VAL A 86 21.89 9.28 -2.04
N ASP A 87 23.06 9.01 -1.48
CA ASP A 87 24.10 8.19 -2.11
C ASP A 87 24.01 6.79 -1.49
N ALA A 88 23.73 5.78 -2.33
CA ALA A 88 23.64 4.40 -1.85
C ALA A 88 25.02 3.76 -1.76
N GLU A 89 25.34 3.18 -0.61
CA GLU A 89 26.56 2.40 -0.41
C GLU A 89 26.56 1.15 -1.29
N PHE A 90 25.44 0.42 -1.32
CA PHE A 90 25.26 -0.78 -2.13
C PHE A 90 23.78 -1.09 -2.40
N ARG A 91 23.55 -2.05 -3.30
CA ARG A 91 22.24 -2.69 -3.52
C ARG A 91 22.10 -3.90 -2.60
N VAL A 92 21.02 -4.00 -1.84
CA VAL A 92 20.77 -5.13 -0.94
C VAL A 92 20.38 -6.38 -1.73
N GLY A 93 21.04 -7.50 -1.44
CA GLY A 93 20.68 -8.83 -1.93
C GLY A 93 19.88 -9.60 -0.89
N THR A 94 20.47 -9.77 0.30
CA THR A 94 19.92 -10.59 1.38
C THR A 94 19.54 -9.73 2.58
N MET A 95 18.43 -10.07 3.24
CA MET A 95 17.96 -9.38 4.44
C MET A 95 17.78 -10.39 5.58
N GLY A 96 18.43 -10.15 6.70
CA GLY A 96 18.24 -10.85 7.96
C GLY A 96 17.36 -10.05 8.91
N LEU A 97 16.54 -10.75 9.69
CA LEU A 97 15.74 -10.15 10.75
C LEU A 97 15.82 -11.04 11.99
N GLY A 98 16.09 -10.44 13.14
CA GLY A 98 16.21 -11.15 14.41
C GLY A 98 15.69 -10.34 15.60
N TRP A 99 15.56 -11.02 16.73
CA TRP A 99 15.27 -10.42 18.02
C TRP A 99 16.42 -10.68 18.98
N ASP A 100 16.96 -9.63 19.56
CA ASP A 100 17.93 -9.71 20.65
C ASP A 100 17.19 -9.56 21.99
N ALA A 101 17.10 -10.66 22.74
CA ALA A 101 16.42 -10.70 24.02
C ALA A 101 17.21 -10.01 25.15
N GLU A 102 18.52 -9.82 25.00
CA GLU A 102 19.33 -9.14 26.02
C GLU A 102 19.13 -7.62 25.94
N SER A 103 19.09 -7.07 24.73
CA SER A 103 18.90 -5.64 24.50
C SER A 103 17.45 -5.23 24.20
N GLU A 104 16.52 -6.19 24.17
CA GLU A 104 15.12 -6.01 23.77
C GLU A 104 14.97 -5.23 22.46
N ALA A 105 15.79 -5.60 21.47
CA ALA A 105 15.88 -4.91 20.20
C ALA A 105 15.62 -5.82 19.00
N VAL A 106 14.92 -5.26 18.00
CA VAL A 106 14.82 -5.87 16.67
C VAL A 106 16.11 -5.60 15.91
N VAL A 107 16.76 -6.66 15.44
CA VAL A 107 17.99 -6.57 14.65
C VAL A 107 17.65 -6.74 13.18
N VAL A 108 17.88 -5.71 12.39
CA VAL A 108 17.74 -5.73 10.92
C VAL A 108 19.13 -5.79 10.32
N GLU A 109 19.39 -6.79 9.49
CA GLU A 109 20.65 -6.95 8.77
C GLU A 109 20.42 -6.93 7.27
N LEU A 110 21.18 -6.11 6.56
CA LEU A 110 21.07 -5.91 5.11
C LEU A 110 22.43 -6.18 4.49
N LEU A 111 22.52 -7.20 3.64
CA LEU A 111 23.76 -7.61 2.98
C LEU A 111 23.73 -7.20 1.52
N ALA A 112 24.87 -6.72 1.02
CA ALA A 112 25.03 -6.35 -0.38
C ALA A 112 24.81 -7.55 -1.30
N ILE A 113 24.23 -7.28 -2.48
CA ILE A 113 24.13 -8.28 -3.53
C ILE A 113 25.52 -8.63 -4.07
N THR A 114 25.76 -9.91 -4.27
CA THR A 114 27.02 -10.47 -4.78
C THR A 114 26.73 -11.49 -5.85
N GLU A 115 27.65 -11.67 -6.80
CA GLU A 115 27.45 -12.57 -7.96
C GLU A 115 27.63 -14.07 -7.63
N GLY A 116 28.02 -14.43 -6.40
CA GLY A 116 28.17 -15.81 -5.94
C GLY A 116 27.00 -16.29 -5.07
N GLU A 117 26.75 -17.60 -5.04
CA GLU A 117 25.88 -18.24 -4.04
C GLU A 117 26.53 -18.08 -2.65
N PHE A 118 25.84 -17.41 -1.72
CA PHE A 118 26.23 -17.37 -0.32
C PHE A 118 25.33 -18.29 0.47
N ASP A 119 25.93 -19.05 1.38
CA ASP A 119 25.19 -19.85 2.34
C ASP A 119 24.46 -18.91 3.31
N GLU A 120 23.17 -19.17 3.57
CA GLU A 120 22.36 -18.42 4.53
C GLU A 120 22.96 -18.45 5.95
N SER A 121 23.85 -19.41 6.22
CA SER A 121 24.59 -19.54 7.48
C SER A 121 25.57 -18.38 7.78
N VAL A 122 25.90 -17.54 6.79
CA VAL A 122 26.76 -16.36 6.94
C VAL A 122 25.98 -15.14 7.43
N VAL A 123 24.64 -15.18 7.35
CA VAL A 123 23.79 -14.16 7.96
C VAL A 123 23.99 -14.26 9.47
N LEU A 124 24.44 -13.17 10.12
CA LEU A 124 24.90 -13.10 11.51
C LEU A 124 26.32 -13.61 11.83
N ASP A 125 27.12 -14.04 10.85
CA ASP A 125 28.56 -14.31 11.08
C ASP A 125 29.39 -13.04 10.81
N ASP A 126 30.19 -12.61 11.78
CA ASP A 126 31.03 -11.40 11.74
C ASP A 126 32.43 -11.66 11.16
N THR A 127 32.61 -12.75 10.39
CA THR A 127 33.87 -13.07 9.71
C THR A 127 34.30 -11.98 8.72
N ASP A 128 35.60 -11.80 8.50
CA ASP A 128 36.13 -10.77 7.59
C ASP A 128 35.83 -11.08 6.10
N GLU A 129 35.33 -12.28 5.79
CA GLU A 129 34.94 -12.75 4.47
C GLU A 129 33.42 -12.68 4.32
N GLY A 130 32.91 -11.72 3.56
CA GLY A 130 31.47 -11.61 3.27
C GLY A 130 31.11 -10.37 2.46
N PRO A 131 29.85 -10.20 2.07
CA PRO A 131 29.37 -8.95 1.45
C PRO A 131 29.37 -7.80 2.46
N ASP A 132 29.38 -6.57 1.93
CA ASP A 132 29.16 -5.37 2.75
C ASP A 132 27.79 -5.44 3.41
N ALA A 133 27.69 -4.95 4.65
CA ALA A 133 26.50 -5.11 5.46
C ALA A 133 26.13 -3.86 6.24
N VAL A 134 24.83 -3.66 6.46
CA VAL A 134 24.28 -2.68 7.39
C VAL A 134 23.49 -3.44 8.45
N ARG A 135 23.85 -3.27 9.73
CA ARG A 135 23.16 -3.87 10.87
C ARG A 135 22.58 -2.77 11.75
N VAL A 136 21.26 -2.78 11.93
CA VAL A 136 20.51 -1.76 12.66
C VAL A 136 19.75 -2.42 13.79
N PHE A 137 19.90 -1.89 15.00
CA PHE A 137 19.13 -2.28 16.18
C PHE A 137 18.02 -1.27 16.39
N LEU A 138 16.79 -1.74 16.47
CA LEU A 138 15.60 -0.91 16.60
C LEU A 138 14.86 -1.28 17.89
N THR A 139 14.36 -0.25 18.58
CA THR A 139 13.36 -0.46 19.62
C THR A 139 12.08 -1.02 19.00
N THR A 140 11.23 -1.64 19.81
CA THR A 140 9.93 -2.16 19.36
C THR A 140 9.06 -1.06 18.75
N GLU A 141 9.12 0.15 19.31
CA GLU A 141 8.45 1.35 18.78
C GLU A 141 9.01 1.78 17.43
N ALA A 142 10.33 1.93 17.30
CA ALA A 142 10.95 2.33 16.04
C ALA A 142 10.72 1.29 14.93
N ALA A 143 10.72 -0.01 15.29
CA ALA A 143 10.41 -1.09 14.36
C ALA A 143 8.94 -1.03 13.88
N ARG A 144 7.98 -0.75 14.79
CA ARG A 144 6.57 -0.60 14.43
C ARG A 144 6.36 0.62 13.52
N GLU A 145 6.97 1.75 13.86
CA GLU A 145 6.91 2.96 13.04
C GLU A 145 7.53 2.74 11.66
N PHE A 146 8.68 2.04 11.59
CA PHE A 146 9.31 1.68 10.34
C PHE A 146 8.40 0.85 9.44
N ALA A 147 7.72 -0.17 9.99
CA ALA A 147 6.80 -1.02 9.24
C ALA A 147 5.63 -0.20 8.69
N ALA A 148 4.97 0.61 9.52
CA ALA A 148 3.85 1.47 9.12
C ALA A 148 4.26 2.49 8.03
N ARG A 149 5.41 3.14 8.21
CA ARG A 149 5.95 4.09 7.23
C ARG A 149 6.27 3.41 5.91
N SER A 150 6.91 2.24 5.95
CA SER A 150 7.31 1.49 4.74
C SER A 150 6.10 1.11 3.90
N SER A 151 5.05 0.59 4.54
CA SER A 151 3.76 0.28 3.87
C SER A 151 3.16 1.51 3.19
N ARG A 152 3.24 2.68 3.84
CA ARG A 152 2.77 3.96 3.27
C ARG A 152 3.62 4.42 2.08
N VAL A 153 4.94 4.30 2.15
CA VAL A 153 5.86 4.68 1.05
C VAL A 153 5.62 3.79 -0.18
N ILE A 154 5.39 2.50 0.04
CA ILE A 154 5.10 1.52 -1.02
C ILE A 154 3.75 1.83 -1.70
N SER A 155 2.73 2.20 -0.90
CA SER A 155 1.39 2.51 -1.43
C SER A 155 1.32 3.89 -2.10
N ALA A 156 2.09 4.89 -1.64
CA ALA A 156 2.16 6.23 -2.22
C ALA A 156 2.68 6.26 -3.68
N GLY A 157 3.12 5.13 -4.23
CA GLY A 157 3.45 4.90 -5.64
C GLY A 157 2.25 4.90 -6.59
N ARG A 158 1.07 4.64 -6.07
CA ARG A 158 -0.14 4.39 -6.87
C ARG A 158 -0.78 5.72 -7.27
N GLN A 159 -1.47 5.73 -8.41
CA GLN A 159 -2.30 6.89 -8.74
C GLN A 159 -3.30 7.11 -7.59
N PRO A 160 -3.40 8.33 -7.05
CA PRO A 160 -4.40 8.61 -6.02
C PRO A 160 -5.79 8.49 -6.63
N CYS A 161 -6.74 7.95 -5.87
CA CYS A 161 -8.13 7.91 -6.27
C CYS A 161 -8.62 9.35 -6.53
N PRO A 162 -9.23 9.65 -7.69
CA PRO A 162 -9.70 11.01 -8.00
C PRO A 162 -10.83 11.48 -7.07
N LEU A 163 -11.37 10.59 -6.24
CA LEU A 163 -12.46 10.89 -5.31
C LEU A 163 -11.94 11.06 -3.87
N CYS A 164 -11.32 10.03 -3.28
CA CYS A 164 -10.84 10.09 -1.88
C CYS A 164 -9.35 10.43 -1.71
N HIS A 165 -8.58 10.48 -2.79
CA HIS A 165 -7.11 10.68 -2.78
C HIS A 165 -6.30 9.57 -2.09
N GLU A 166 -6.93 8.46 -1.73
CA GLU A 166 -6.22 7.27 -1.25
C GLU A 166 -5.56 6.51 -2.42
N PRO A 167 -4.45 5.79 -2.18
CA PRO A 167 -3.77 5.02 -3.22
C PRO A 167 -4.67 3.96 -3.89
N LEU A 168 -4.72 3.91 -5.22
CA LEU A 168 -5.51 2.91 -5.95
C LEU A 168 -4.86 1.52 -5.93
N ASP A 169 -5.57 0.48 -5.46
CA ASP A 169 -5.18 -0.92 -5.61
C ASP A 169 -5.36 -1.43 -7.05
N PRO A 170 -4.47 -2.32 -7.55
CA PRO A 170 -4.61 -2.95 -8.86
C PRO A 170 -5.85 -3.86 -8.97
N ASP A 171 -6.25 -4.52 -7.87
CA ASP A 171 -7.48 -5.34 -7.79
C ASP A 171 -8.77 -4.49 -7.60
N GLY A 172 -8.58 -3.18 -7.52
CA GLY A 172 -9.62 -2.16 -7.37
C GLY A 172 -9.66 -1.58 -5.97
N HIS A 173 -9.88 -0.28 -5.92
CA HIS A 173 -9.95 0.49 -4.68
C HIS A 173 -11.40 0.67 -4.21
N LEU A 174 -11.67 0.38 -2.94
CA LEU A 174 -12.95 0.65 -2.29
C LEU A 174 -12.98 2.10 -1.80
N CYS A 175 -13.51 3.00 -2.64
CA CYS A 175 -13.58 4.41 -2.27
C CYS A 175 -14.68 4.65 -1.23
N VAL A 176 -14.29 5.14 -0.05
CA VAL A 176 -15.21 5.54 1.03
C VAL A 176 -16.21 6.62 0.59
N ARG A 177 -15.84 7.49 -0.36
CA ARG A 177 -16.73 8.55 -0.88
C ARG A 177 -17.82 8.00 -1.80
N THR A 178 -17.66 6.80 -2.36
CA THR A 178 -18.69 6.13 -3.16
C THR A 178 -19.22 4.86 -2.48
N ASN A 179 -18.95 4.65 -1.18
CA ASN A 179 -19.30 3.41 -0.47
C ASN A 179 -18.89 2.14 -1.25
N GLY A 180 -17.72 2.17 -1.90
CA GLY A 180 -17.22 1.03 -2.69
C GLY A 180 -17.92 0.78 -4.04
N TYR A 181 -18.81 1.66 -4.50
CA TYR A 181 -19.48 1.50 -5.80
C TYR A 181 -18.49 1.74 -6.97
N LYS A 182 -18.20 0.67 -7.75
CA LYS A 182 -17.41 0.71 -8.98
C LYS A 182 -18.33 1.09 -10.15
N ARG A 183 -18.04 2.21 -10.85
CA ARG A 183 -18.77 2.61 -12.08
C ARG A 183 -18.41 1.77 -13.31
N ASP A 184 -17.21 1.16 -13.32
CA ASP A 184 -16.71 0.29 -14.40
C ASP A 184 -16.85 -1.21 -14.10
N ALA A 185 -17.56 -1.58 -13.03
CA ALA A 185 -18.08 -2.94 -12.97
C ALA A 185 -19.16 -3.01 -14.05
N GLU A 186 -18.82 -3.54 -15.23
CA GLU A 186 -19.85 -4.12 -16.08
C GLU A 186 -20.61 -5.11 -15.20
N LEU A 187 -21.78 -4.68 -14.71
CA LEU A 187 -22.75 -5.55 -14.08
C LEU A 187 -22.93 -6.67 -15.09
N SER A 188 -22.38 -7.86 -14.80
CA SER A 188 -22.65 -9.01 -15.62
C SER A 188 -24.17 -9.08 -15.67
N LYS A 189 -24.73 -8.89 -16.87
CA LYS A 189 -26.12 -9.26 -17.15
C LYS A 189 -26.23 -10.79 -17.13
N SER A 190 -25.62 -11.43 -16.14
CA SER A 190 -25.80 -12.83 -15.85
C SER A 190 -27.24 -12.95 -15.37
N LEU A 191 -28.10 -13.28 -16.32
CA LEU A 191 -29.47 -13.73 -16.09
C LEU A 191 -29.49 -15.02 -15.24
N ASP A 192 -28.33 -15.58 -14.91
CA ASP A 192 -28.15 -16.75 -14.05
C ASP A 192 -28.75 -16.58 -12.64
N PHE A 193 -28.97 -15.33 -12.19
CA PHE A 193 -29.61 -15.02 -10.90
C PHE A 193 -31.05 -14.50 -11.02
N VAL A 194 -31.56 -14.33 -12.25
CA VAL A 194 -32.95 -13.89 -12.48
C VAL A 194 -33.82 -15.13 -12.64
N ASP A 195 -34.71 -15.36 -11.66
CA ASP A 195 -35.70 -16.43 -11.74
C ASP A 195 -36.57 -16.23 -13.02
N PRO A 196 -36.56 -17.19 -13.97
CA PRO A 196 -37.29 -17.07 -15.24
C PRO A 196 -38.80 -16.85 -15.07
N GLU A 197 -39.39 -17.31 -13.95
CA GLU A 197 -40.82 -17.14 -13.67
C GLU A 197 -41.16 -15.69 -13.28
N VAL A 198 -40.25 -15.01 -12.56
CA VAL A 198 -40.43 -13.60 -12.17
C VAL A 198 -40.38 -12.70 -13.39
N PHE A 199 -39.48 -12.97 -14.34
CA PHE A 199 -39.36 -12.19 -15.57
C PHE A 199 -40.59 -12.35 -16.49
N ARG A 200 -41.18 -13.56 -16.51
CA ARG A 200 -42.36 -13.88 -17.32
C ARG A 200 -43.64 -13.23 -16.78
N ASN A 201 -43.75 -13.03 -15.47
CA ASN A 201 -44.89 -12.34 -14.86
C ASN A 201 -44.87 -10.81 -15.08
N LEU A 202 -43.72 -10.23 -15.37
CA LEU A 202 -43.59 -8.80 -15.68
C LEU A 202 -44.01 -8.46 -17.11
N THR A 203 -43.81 -9.37 -18.06
CA THR A 203 -44.17 -9.15 -19.49
C THR A 203 -45.66 -9.36 -19.78
N ILE A 204 -46.41 -9.99 -18.89
CA ILE A 204 -47.84 -10.31 -19.11
C ILE A 204 -48.77 -9.15 -18.68
N GLN A 205 -48.27 -8.12 -17.98
CA GLN A 205 -49.13 -7.04 -17.46
C GLN A 205 -49.37 -5.85 -18.41
N ASP A 206 -48.75 -5.80 -19.59
CA ASP A 206 -48.82 -4.62 -20.48
C ASP A 206 -49.85 -4.68 -21.62
N GLU A 207 -50.71 -5.71 -21.69
CA GLU A 207 -51.77 -5.81 -22.74
C GLU A 207 -53.19 -5.48 -22.25
N ALA A 208 -53.34 -4.63 -21.22
CA ALA A 208 -54.67 -4.17 -20.81
C ALA A 208 -54.73 -2.68 -20.45
N GLY A 209 -54.82 -1.86 -21.51
CA GLY A 209 -55.65 -0.67 -21.52
C GLY A 209 -54.91 0.66 -21.41
N TYR A 210 -54.94 1.46 -22.49
CA TYR A 210 -55.36 2.86 -22.49
C TYR A 210 -55.56 3.35 -23.94
N LEU A 211 -56.84 3.36 -24.34
CA LEU A 211 -57.54 4.21 -25.32
C LEU A 211 -56.82 4.68 -26.60
N ASP A 212 -57.27 4.12 -27.73
CA ASP A 212 -57.18 4.71 -29.08
C ASP A 212 -57.94 6.05 -29.14
N VAL A 213 -57.28 7.09 -29.67
CA VAL A 213 -57.94 8.30 -30.17
C VAL A 213 -57.97 8.20 -31.69
N ASP A 214 -59.17 8.00 -32.24
CA ASP A 214 -59.45 7.88 -33.67
C ASP A 214 -59.23 9.24 -34.40
N PRO A 215 -58.42 9.32 -35.47
CA PRO A 215 -58.03 10.59 -36.08
C PRO A 215 -58.98 11.12 -37.19
N THR A 216 -60.26 10.72 -37.23
CA THR A 216 -61.20 11.25 -38.26
C THR A 216 -62.62 11.44 -37.75
N ASP A 217 -62.95 12.66 -37.31
CA ASP A 217 -64.30 13.23 -37.45
C ASP A 217 -64.18 14.73 -37.75
N PRO A 218 -64.69 15.22 -38.90
CA PRO A 218 -64.68 16.63 -39.29
C PRO A 218 -65.92 17.37 -38.77
N ASP A 219 -65.83 18.70 -38.74
CA ASP A 219 -66.91 19.66 -38.44
C ASP A 219 -67.30 19.81 -36.94
N ASP A 220 -66.86 20.89 -36.29
CA ASP A 220 -67.75 22.05 -36.17
C ASP A 220 -66.97 23.31 -35.80
N ASP A 221 -67.27 24.34 -36.58
CA ASP A 221 -66.79 25.70 -36.51
C ASP A 221 -67.07 26.34 -35.14
N SER A 222 -66.14 27.17 -34.66
CA SER A 222 -66.42 28.56 -34.26
C SER A 222 -65.17 29.22 -33.67
N ASP A 223 -64.65 30.12 -34.49
CA ASP A 223 -63.64 31.15 -34.27
C ASP A 223 -64.01 32.12 -33.11
N PRO A 224 -63.29 33.23 -32.86
CA PRO A 224 -62.27 33.35 -31.83
C PRO A 224 -62.60 34.52 -30.87
N GLY A 225 -61.81 34.73 -29.81
CA GLY A 225 -61.87 36.02 -29.14
C GLY A 225 -60.96 36.14 -27.93
N PRO A 226 -60.31 37.29 -27.72
CA PRO A 226 -58.89 37.24 -27.45
C PRO A 226 -58.48 37.93 -26.13
N ASN A 227 -57.34 37.47 -25.64
CA ASN A 227 -56.27 38.29 -25.04
C ASN A 227 -56.46 38.77 -23.56
N PRO A 228 -55.41 39.37 -22.95
CA PRO A 228 -54.65 38.74 -21.86
C PRO A 228 -54.45 39.74 -20.70
N GLN A 229 -53.31 39.65 -20.00
CA GLN A 229 -52.79 40.57 -18.95
C GLN A 229 -53.32 40.20 -17.55
N ASP A 230 -52.50 40.05 -16.52
CA ASP A 230 -51.10 40.41 -16.23
C ASP A 230 -50.62 39.41 -15.15
#